data_AF-A0A525CIW9-F1
#
_entry.id   AF-A0A525CIW9-F1
#
_cell.length_a   1.000
_cell.length_b   1.000
_cell.length_c   1.000
_cell.angle_alpha   90.00
_cell.angle_beta   90.00
_cell.angle_gamma   90.00
#
_symmetry.space_group_name_H-M   'P 1'
#
loop_
_entity.id
_entity.type
_entity.pdbx_description
1 polymer ?
#
loop_
_entity_poly.entity_id
_entity_poly.type
_entity_poly.pdbx_seq_one_letter_code
_entity_poly.pdbx_strand_id
1 'polypeptide(L)'
;AWLLEFLADAHEYDQGIGPVAAMEYGAQRCSLDMDIYITDMIAALETYGFNHAVWAWFPEGYSQWGDEFLVRRSQDLNDHQDYTDTPLLRALAQSWSRNSLRPSNVTFVE
;
A
#
# COMPACT_ATOMS: atom_id res chain seq x y z
N ALA A 1 -1.13 -13.57 -11.20
CA ALA A 1 -0.57 -14.94 -11.26
C ALA A 1 0.70 -15.03 -10.42
N TRP A 2 1.79 -14.35 -10.81
CA TRP A 2 3.07 -14.46 -10.08
C TRP A 2 3.03 -13.93 -8.63
N LEU A 3 2.28 -12.85 -8.33
CA LEU A 3 2.18 -12.34 -6.95
C LEU A 3 1.51 -13.32 -5.98
N LEU A 4 0.49 -14.05 -6.45
CA LEU A 4 -0.16 -15.07 -5.66
C LEU A 4 0.79 -16.25 -5.42
N GLU A 5 1.52 -16.67 -6.45
CA GLU A 5 2.57 -17.69 -6.32
C GLU A 5 3.68 -17.26 -5.36
N PHE A 6 4.12 -15.99 -5.43
CA PHE A 6 5.11 -15.41 -4.52
C PHE A 6 4.64 -15.41 -3.06
N LEU A 7 3.34 -15.24 -2.83
CA LEU A 7 2.74 -15.20 -1.49
C LEU A 7 2.24 -16.58 -1.01
N ALA A 8 2.42 -17.64 -1.80
CA ALA A 8 1.80 -18.95 -1.54
C ALA A 8 2.26 -19.58 -0.22
N ASP A 9 3.55 -19.52 0.11
CA ASP A 9 4.10 -20.08 1.35
C ASP A 9 3.53 -19.35 2.59
N ALA A 10 3.37 -18.02 2.49
CA ALA A 10 2.74 -17.23 3.54
C ALA A 10 1.26 -17.59 3.71
N HIS A 11 0.57 -17.90 2.61
CA HIS A 11 -0.82 -18.36 2.66
C HIS A 11 -0.92 -19.76 3.27
N GLU A 12 -0.01 -20.69 2.94
CA GLU A 12 0.03 -22.00 3.59
C GLU A 12 0.23 -21.86 5.11
N TYR A 13 1.11 -20.96 5.54
CA TYR A 13 1.33 -20.67 6.96
C TYR A 13 0.06 -20.12 7.64
N ASP A 14 -0.62 -19.17 6.98
CA ASP A 14 -1.87 -18.55 7.47
C ASP A 14 -2.99 -19.58 7.70
N GLN A 15 -3.08 -20.59 6.84
CA GLN A 15 -4.10 -21.65 6.95
C GLN A 15 -3.79 -22.70 8.03
N GLY A 16 -2.52 -22.84 8.45
CA GLY A 16 -2.08 -23.92 9.33
C GLY A 16 -1.68 -23.51 10.74
N ILE A 17 -1.03 -22.35 10.89
CA ILE A 17 -0.34 -21.98 12.15
C ILE A 17 -0.95 -20.73 12.77
N GLY A 18 -1.19 -19.69 11.99
CA GLY A 18 -1.76 -18.46 12.51
C GLY A 18 -1.74 -17.31 11.52
N PRO A 19 -2.48 -16.24 11.83
CA PRO A 19 -2.76 -15.17 10.88
C PRO A 19 -1.50 -14.48 10.40
N VAL A 20 -1.45 -14.20 9.09
CA VAL A 20 -0.36 -13.46 8.45
C VAL A 20 -0.75 -12.02 8.13
N ALA A 21 0.24 -11.12 8.23
CA ALA A 21 0.11 -9.73 7.81
C ALA A 21 1.35 -9.27 7.02
N ALA A 22 1.13 -8.56 5.93
CA ALA A 22 2.19 -7.86 5.19
C ALA A 22 2.40 -6.46 5.79
N MET A 23 3.30 -6.36 6.77
CA MET A 23 3.49 -5.12 7.54
C MET A 23 4.08 -3.98 6.71
N GLU A 24 4.82 -4.29 5.64
CA GLU A 24 5.39 -3.31 4.74
C GLU A 24 5.43 -3.89 3.32
N TYR A 25 4.91 -3.14 2.35
CA TYR A 25 5.10 -3.41 0.94
C TYR A 25 5.07 -2.10 0.15
N GLY A 26 5.79 -2.07 -0.96
CA GLY A 26 5.89 -0.90 -1.80
C GLY A 26 7.01 -1.06 -2.81
N ALA A 27 7.24 -0.01 -3.58
CA ALA A 27 8.42 0.13 -4.43
C ALA A 27 8.77 1.61 -4.54
N GLN A 28 9.88 1.91 -5.19
CA GLN A 28 10.30 3.29 -5.40
C GLN A 28 9.31 4.02 -6.31
N ARG A 29 9.02 5.29 -6.01
CA ARG A 29 8.09 6.16 -6.76
C ARG A 29 8.51 6.38 -8.21
N CYS A 30 9.78 6.24 -8.52
CA CYS A 30 10.33 6.34 -9.87
C CYS A 30 10.25 5.05 -10.68
N SER A 31 9.80 3.94 -10.08
CA SER A 31 9.58 2.69 -10.82
C SER A 31 8.46 2.86 -11.84
N LEU A 32 8.66 2.28 -13.02
CA LEU A 32 7.62 2.21 -14.04
C LEU A 32 6.42 1.42 -13.51
N ASP A 33 5.21 1.84 -13.87
CA ASP A 33 3.95 1.14 -13.57
C ASP A 33 3.72 0.88 -12.08
N MET A 34 4.25 1.75 -11.21
CA MET A 34 4.15 1.62 -9.76
C MET A 34 2.70 1.58 -9.25
N ASP A 35 1.80 2.34 -9.88
CA ASP A 35 0.36 2.34 -9.59
C ASP A 35 -0.31 1.00 -9.94
N ILE A 36 0.11 0.37 -11.04
CA ILE A 36 -0.34 -0.98 -11.42
C ILE A 36 0.18 -2.01 -10.42
N TYR A 37 1.48 -1.99 -10.12
CA TYR A 37 2.10 -2.90 -9.16
C TYR A 37 1.39 -2.85 -7.79
N ILE A 38 1.14 -1.64 -7.27
CA ILE A 38 0.46 -1.47 -5.98
C ILE A 38 -0.98 -1.98 -6.02
N THR A 39 -1.70 -1.74 -7.12
CA THR A 39 -3.07 -2.26 -7.29
C THR A 39 -3.07 -3.79 -7.26
N ASP A 40 -2.15 -4.42 -7.99
CA ASP A 40 -2.03 -5.88 -8.06
C ASP A 40 -1.55 -6.49 -6.74
N MET A 41 -0.63 -5.84 -6.04
CA MET A 41 -0.15 -6.29 -4.72
C MET A 41 -1.26 -6.24 -3.68
N ILE A 42 -2.04 -5.13 -3.63
CA ILE A 42 -3.21 -5.04 -2.76
C ILE A 42 -4.21 -6.15 -3.09
N ALA A 43 -4.54 -6.33 -4.37
CA ALA A 43 -5.48 -7.38 -4.78
C ALA A 43 -5.01 -8.79 -4.40
N ALA A 44 -3.70 -9.07 -4.51
CA ALA A 44 -3.12 -10.35 -4.13
C ALA A 44 -3.19 -10.59 -2.60
N LEU A 45 -2.83 -9.58 -1.80
CA LEU A 45 -2.91 -9.63 -0.34
C LEU A 45 -4.37 -9.79 0.12
N GLU A 46 -5.30 -9.03 -0.45
CA GLU A 46 -6.74 -9.10 -0.17
C GLU A 46 -7.34 -10.45 -0.59
N THR A 47 -6.85 -11.06 -1.67
CA THR A 47 -7.29 -12.40 -2.12
C THR A 47 -7.00 -13.47 -1.06
N TYR A 48 -5.87 -13.36 -0.36
CA TYR A 48 -5.53 -14.26 0.75
C TYR A 48 -6.04 -13.79 2.11
N GLY A 49 -6.75 -12.65 2.18
CA GLY A 49 -7.30 -12.13 3.43
C GLY A 49 -6.25 -11.56 4.39
N PHE A 50 -5.04 -11.24 3.92
CA PHE A 50 -3.97 -10.72 4.77
C PHE A 50 -4.22 -9.26 5.16
N ASN A 51 -3.97 -8.93 6.42
CA ASN A 51 -3.81 -7.54 6.84
C ASN A 51 -2.55 -6.95 6.20
N HIS A 52 -2.59 -5.67 5.80
CA HIS A 52 -1.47 -5.09 5.08
C HIS A 52 -1.29 -3.58 5.30
N ALA A 53 -0.05 -3.10 5.21
CA ALA A 53 0.27 -1.67 5.26
C ALA A 53 1.27 -1.27 4.16
N VAL A 54 0.91 -0.22 3.41
CA VAL A 54 1.72 0.34 2.32
C VAL A 54 2.88 1.13 2.92
N TRP A 55 4.09 0.85 2.46
CA TRP A 55 5.28 1.65 2.72
C TRP A 55 5.46 2.72 1.61
N ALA A 56 5.68 4.00 1.89
CA ALA A 56 5.75 4.63 3.20
C ALA A 56 4.75 5.78 3.32
N TRP A 57 4.18 5.91 4.51
CA TRP A 57 3.61 7.17 4.97
C TRP A 57 4.53 7.75 6.04
N PHE A 58 4.98 8.98 5.84
CA PHE A 58 5.69 9.77 6.85
C PHE A 58 4.85 10.97 7.26
N PRO A 59 4.87 11.33 8.55
CA PRO A 59 4.31 12.60 9.00
C PRO A 59 5.07 13.76 8.34
N GLU A 60 4.41 14.91 8.26
CA GLU A 60 5.00 16.13 7.70
C GLU A 60 6.30 16.49 8.43
N GLY A 61 7.35 16.84 7.67
CA GLY A 61 8.68 17.17 8.20
C GLY A 61 9.60 15.97 8.48
N TYR A 62 9.15 14.73 8.28
CA TYR A 62 9.95 13.51 8.53
C TYR A 62 10.61 12.90 7.27
N SER A 63 10.57 13.59 6.13
CA SER A 63 10.98 13.06 4.81
C SER A 63 12.49 12.89 4.60
N GLN A 64 13.31 12.92 5.66
CA GLN A 64 14.77 12.78 5.53
C GLN A 64 15.17 11.36 5.12
N TRP A 65 14.26 10.39 5.26
CA TRP A 65 14.47 8.98 4.94
C TRP A 65 13.29 8.48 4.12
N GLY A 66 13.57 7.77 3.02
CA GLY A 66 12.55 7.11 2.21
C GLY A 66 11.69 8.05 1.37
N ASP A 67 12.21 9.20 0.95
CA ASP A 67 11.52 10.08 -0.01
C ASP A 67 11.22 9.36 -1.34
N GLU A 68 12.08 8.41 -1.70
CA GLU A 68 11.88 7.51 -2.84
C GLU A 68 10.69 6.56 -2.66
N PHE A 69 10.13 6.38 -1.46
CA PHE A 69 8.96 5.55 -1.18
C PHE A 69 7.70 6.35 -0.80
N LEU A 70 7.78 7.69 -0.80
CA LEU A 70 6.64 8.53 -0.42
C LEU A 70 5.58 8.56 -1.53
N VAL A 71 4.42 7.99 -1.22
CA VAL A 71 3.29 7.88 -2.17
C VAL A 71 2.69 9.22 -2.60
N ARG A 72 2.94 10.28 -1.81
CA ARG A 72 2.47 11.66 -2.06
C ARG A 72 3.38 12.46 -2.98
N ARG A 73 4.56 11.94 -3.36
CA ARG A 73 5.49 12.61 -4.27
C ARG A 73 5.19 12.27 -5.74
N SER A 74 5.74 13.04 -6.67
CA SER A 74 5.70 12.71 -8.10
C SER A 74 6.68 11.57 -8.44
N GLN A 75 6.85 11.20 -9.71
CA GLN A 75 7.87 10.21 -10.10
C GLN A 75 9.27 10.82 -10.27
N ASP A 76 9.37 12.15 -10.38
CA ASP A 76 10.65 12.86 -10.49
C ASP A 76 11.34 12.89 -9.12
N LEU A 77 12.46 12.18 -8.98
CA LEU A 77 13.21 12.08 -7.73
C LEU A 77 13.77 13.43 -7.23
N ASN A 78 13.83 14.46 -8.07
CA ASN A 78 14.23 15.82 -7.66
C ASN A 78 13.06 16.67 -7.17
N ASP A 79 11.83 16.20 -7.40
CA ASP A 79 10.63 16.85 -6.91
C ASP A 79 10.26 16.26 -5.54
N HIS A 80 10.40 17.10 -4.52
CA HIS A 80 10.12 16.78 -3.12
C HIS A 80 8.90 17.55 -2.61
N GLN A 81 7.95 17.90 -3.50
CA GLN A 81 6.66 18.46 -3.11
C GLN A 81 5.65 17.34 -2.82
N ASP A 82 4.77 17.58 -1.84
CA ASP A 82 3.64 16.71 -1.60
C ASP A 82 2.47 17.10 -2.50
N TYR A 83 1.86 16.09 -3.10
CA TYR A 83 0.67 16.20 -3.93
C TYR A 83 -0.47 15.41 -3.28
N THR A 84 -1.68 15.92 -3.43
CA THR A 84 -2.91 15.24 -2.98
C THR A 84 -3.53 14.37 -4.07
N ASP A 85 -3.06 14.48 -5.31
CA ASP A 85 -3.58 13.74 -6.46
C ASP A 85 -2.43 13.27 -7.37
N THR A 86 -2.00 12.04 -7.19
CA THR A 86 -1.00 11.34 -8.03
C THR A 86 -1.60 10.04 -8.54
N PRO A 87 -1.09 9.46 -9.65
CA PRO A 87 -1.52 8.13 -10.11
C PRO A 87 -1.49 7.08 -8.99
N LEU A 88 -0.43 7.09 -8.17
CA LEU A 88 -0.26 6.17 -7.05
C LEU A 88 -1.30 6.42 -5.92
N LEU A 89 -1.55 7.67 -5.55
CA LEU A 89 -2.60 7.99 -4.57
C LEU A 89 -3.99 7.58 -5.06
N ARG A 90 -4.28 7.76 -6.37
CA ARG A 90 -5.55 7.32 -6.96
C ARG A 90 -5.68 5.79 -6.94
N ALA A 91 -4.62 5.05 -7.27
CA ALA A 91 -4.62 3.59 -7.20
C ALA A 91 -4.85 3.06 -5.78
N LEU A 92 -4.21 3.68 -4.78
CA LEU A 92 -4.41 3.39 -3.37
C LEU A 92 -5.86 3.69 -2.93
N ALA A 93 -6.34 4.89 -3.23
CA ALA A 93 -7.70 5.31 -2.88
C ALA A 93 -8.74 4.40 -3.55
N GLN A 94 -8.57 4.07 -4.82
CA GLN A 94 -9.45 3.15 -5.54
C GLN A 94 -9.44 1.76 -4.90
N SER A 95 -8.27 1.24 -4.53
CA SER A 95 -8.17 -0.07 -3.91
C SER A 95 -8.84 -0.12 -2.54
N TRP A 96 -8.52 0.83 -1.66
CA TRP A 96 -9.14 0.89 -0.33
C TRP A 96 -10.62 1.25 -0.35
N SER A 97 -11.11 1.90 -1.41
CA SER A 97 -12.55 2.17 -1.57
C SER A 97 -13.39 0.89 -1.69
N ARG A 98 -12.77 -0.25 -2.05
CA ARG A 98 -13.42 -1.56 -2.07
C ARG A 98 -13.68 -2.12 -0.68
N ASN A 99 -12.98 -1.62 0.34
CA ASN A 99 -13.15 -2.09 1.70
C ASN A 99 -14.52 -1.65 2.23
N SER A 100 -15.40 -2.63 2.42
CA SER A 100 -16.74 -2.42 2.97
C SER A 100 -16.76 -2.43 4.51
N LEU A 101 -15.67 -2.89 5.14
CA LEU A 101 -15.51 -2.92 6.59
C LEU A 101 -14.93 -1.58 7.05
N ARG A 102 -15.71 -0.81 7.81
CA ARG A 102 -15.20 0.39 8.50
C ARG A 102 -14.83 0.02 9.94
N PRO A 103 -13.63 0.38 10.42
CA PRO A 103 -13.17 0.02 11.77
C PRO A 103 -14.07 0.54 12.91
N SER A 104 -14.94 1.51 12.65
CA SER A 104 -16.00 1.89 13.58
C SER A 104 -17.07 2.76 12.92
N ASN A 105 -18.23 2.79 13.56
CA ASN A 105 -19.31 3.76 13.39
C ASN A 105 -19.14 4.97 14.34
N VAL A 106 -17.90 5.23 14.78
CA VAL A 106 -17.58 6.43 15.57
C VAL A 106 -17.55 7.63 14.64
N THR A 107 -18.43 8.59 14.90
CA THR A 107 -18.37 9.92 14.32
C THR A 107 -17.35 10.72 15.12
N PHE A 108 -16.23 11.08 14.50
CA PHE A 108 -15.33 12.09 15.06
C PHE A 108 -16.02 13.45 14.90
N VAL A 109 -16.32 14.11 16.01
CA VAL A 109 -16.81 15.50 16.04
C VAL A 109 -15.57 16.39 15.97
N GLU A 110 -15.49 17.24 14.96
CA GLU A 110 -14.52 18.35 14.86
C GLU A 110 -14.81 19.44 15.91
#